data_AF-A0A414R0R0-F1
#
_entry.id   AF-A0A414R0R0-F1
#
_cell.length_a   1.000
_cell.length_b   1.000
_cell.length_c   1.000
_cell.angle_alpha   90.00
_cell.angle_beta   90.00
_cell.angle_gamma   90.00
#
_symmetry.space_group_name_H-M   'P 1'
#
loop_
_entity.id
_entity.type
_entity.pdbx_description
1 polymer ?
#
loop_
_entity_poly.entity_id
_entity_poly.type
_entity_poly.pdbx_seq_one_letter_code
_entity_poly.pdbx_strand_id
1 'polypeptide(L)'
;MKIWEDEKQVYIRASMERNTPEQNATLKERLEQIDWSILEHIQRKETVNERGVFAPLEAVEVPEIEARRDEFKAAGLDAIRAGKVGAVLLAGGQGTRLGLDRPKGTLNIGVNRELYLFEQLFRNLMDVTDEAGAYVPMYIMTSNINHKDTVTFFEEHHYFGYPKDYVKFFIQEMVPACDHEGRVYMESDTEVAMSPNGNGGWFGSMVSAGLLDDIHARGLEWINVFAVDNCLQRIADPLFIGATIVSGCESGAKVVRKAAPDEKVGVLCTEDGKPSIAEYYEMTQEMATARKENGDLLYGFGVILNYLFSEKKLEQIADARMPIHVVEKKIPHIDLEGNMVKPEQPNGYKFETLVLDMVHMMDDCIPYEVVREREFAPIKNLHGVDSLDTARELLKGCGVTL
;
A
#
# COMPACT_ATOMS: atom_id res chain seq x y z
N MET A 1 -15.05 17.67 24.07
CA MET A 1 -15.50 16.64 25.04
C MET A 1 -14.52 15.48 24.93
N LYS A 2 -14.04 14.91 26.04
CA LYS A 2 -13.15 13.75 25.94
C LYS A 2 -13.97 12.52 25.54
N ILE A 3 -13.39 11.61 24.74
CA ILE A 3 -14.13 10.45 24.20
C ILE A 3 -14.73 9.57 25.30
N TRP A 4 -14.04 9.42 26.43
CA TRP A 4 -14.50 8.61 27.58
C TRP A 4 -15.55 9.30 28.45
N GLU A 5 -15.83 10.59 28.24
CA GLU A 5 -16.92 11.33 28.89
C GLU A 5 -18.24 11.20 28.11
N ASP A 6 -18.17 10.79 26.85
CA ASP A 6 -19.35 10.55 26.02
C ASP A 6 -20.13 9.33 26.54
N GLU A 7 -21.39 9.52 26.89
CA GLU A 7 -22.28 8.46 27.38
C GLU A 7 -22.52 7.37 26.33
N LYS A 8 -22.32 7.67 25.04
CA LYS A 8 -22.43 6.68 23.97
C LYS A 8 -21.27 5.69 23.94
N GLN A 9 -20.11 6.02 24.50
CA GLN A 9 -18.89 5.19 24.42
C GLN A 9 -18.90 4.07 25.46
N VAL A 10 -19.89 3.18 25.35
CA VAL A 10 -20.22 2.15 26.35
C VAL A 10 -19.10 1.17 26.63
N TYR A 11 -18.33 0.76 25.61
CA TYR A 11 -17.22 -0.19 25.79
C TYR A 11 -16.06 0.43 26.57
N ILE A 12 -15.65 1.65 26.20
CA ILE A 12 -14.61 2.39 26.92
C ILE A 12 -15.01 2.57 28.39
N ARG A 13 -16.25 3.01 28.64
CA ARG A 13 -16.75 3.24 30.00
C ARG A 13 -16.81 1.96 30.82
N ALA A 14 -17.30 0.86 30.25
CA ALA A 14 -17.34 -0.43 30.92
C ALA A 14 -15.93 -0.93 31.30
N SER A 15 -14.95 -0.80 30.39
CA SER A 15 -13.54 -1.08 30.72
C SER A 15 -13.02 -0.18 31.83
N MET A 16 -13.36 1.12 31.81
CA MET A 16 -12.92 2.04 32.86
C MET A 16 -13.49 1.74 34.24
N GLU A 17 -14.73 1.23 34.32
CA GLU A 17 -15.35 0.80 35.57
C GLU A 17 -14.68 -0.46 36.15
N ARG A 18 -14.15 -1.33 35.28
CA ARG A 18 -13.40 -2.52 35.70
C ARG A 18 -11.95 -2.23 36.08
N ASN A 19 -11.35 -1.19 35.50
CA ASN A 19 -9.95 -0.83 35.65
C ASN A 19 -9.60 -0.23 37.02
N THR A 20 -8.36 -0.42 37.46
CA THR A 20 -7.77 0.37 38.55
C THR A 20 -7.53 1.83 38.12
N PRO A 21 -7.33 2.77 39.06
CA PRO A 21 -6.97 4.16 38.72
C PRO A 21 -5.74 4.28 37.81
N GLU A 22 -4.73 3.44 38.01
CA GLU A 22 -3.50 3.42 37.20
C GLU A 22 -3.77 2.94 35.77
N GLN A 23 -4.56 1.86 35.61
CA GLN A 23 -4.99 1.39 34.30
C GLN A 23 -5.79 2.45 33.54
N ASN A 24 -6.67 3.15 34.24
CA ASN A 24 -7.44 4.26 33.67
C ASN A 24 -6.58 5.47 33.30
N ALA A 25 -5.52 5.76 34.05
CA ALA A 25 -4.57 6.80 33.67
C ALA A 25 -3.87 6.46 32.35
N THR A 26 -3.36 5.23 32.21
CA THR A 26 -2.74 4.73 30.99
C THR A 26 -3.70 4.73 29.80
N LEU A 27 -4.94 4.27 29.99
CA LEU A 27 -5.95 4.28 28.94
C LEU A 27 -6.25 5.70 28.48
N LYS A 28 -6.42 6.66 29.41
CA LYS A 28 -6.68 8.07 29.06
C LYS A 28 -5.54 8.68 28.25
N GLU A 29 -4.29 8.47 28.65
CA GLU A 29 -3.12 8.98 27.90
C GLU A 29 -3.14 8.50 26.44
N ARG A 30 -3.48 7.22 26.21
CA ARG A 30 -3.61 6.67 24.85
C ARG A 30 -4.80 7.25 24.11
N LEU A 31 -5.96 7.36 24.74
CA LEU A 31 -7.16 7.93 24.12
C LEU A 31 -6.97 9.41 23.71
N GLU A 32 -6.08 10.14 24.38
CA GLU A 32 -5.72 11.51 24.02
C GLU A 32 -4.89 11.63 22.75
N GLN A 33 -4.21 10.55 22.33
CA GLN A 33 -3.37 10.52 21.14
C GLN A 33 -4.12 10.14 19.86
N ILE A 34 -5.38 9.71 19.98
CA ILE A 34 -6.19 9.22 18.86
C ILE A 34 -7.00 10.37 18.25
N ASP A 35 -6.95 10.51 16.92
CA ASP A 35 -7.85 11.38 16.17
C ASP A 35 -9.25 10.75 16.06
N TRP A 36 -10.20 11.33 16.80
CA TRP A 36 -11.59 10.88 16.85
C TRP A 36 -12.46 11.43 15.71
N SER A 37 -11.94 12.36 14.88
CA SER A 37 -12.69 12.92 13.75
C SER A 37 -13.08 11.87 12.71
N ILE A 38 -12.38 10.74 12.70
CA ILE A 38 -12.68 9.57 11.87
C ILE A 38 -14.12 9.05 12.06
N LEU A 39 -14.68 9.16 13.28
CA LEU A 39 -16.03 8.67 13.59
C LEU A 39 -17.13 9.50 12.92
N GLU A 40 -16.84 10.74 12.51
CA GLU A 40 -17.79 11.59 11.79
C GLU A 40 -18.13 11.02 10.40
N HIS A 41 -17.25 10.18 9.83
CA HIS A 41 -17.44 9.58 8.51
C HIS A 41 -18.52 8.50 8.48
N ILE A 42 -18.92 7.95 9.63
CA ILE A 42 -20.01 6.95 9.72
C ILE A 42 -21.30 7.50 9.10
N GLN A 43 -21.61 8.77 9.34
CA GLN A 43 -22.81 9.43 8.83
C GLN A 43 -22.74 9.71 7.31
N ARG A 44 -21.54 9.70 6.71
CA ARG A 44 -21.28 10.02 5.30
C ARG A 44 -20.96 8.79 4.45
N LYS A 45 -21.11 7.58 5.02
CA LYS A 45 -20.75 6.31 4.38
C LYS A 45 -21.29 6.14 2.95
N GLU A 46 -22.53 6.58 2.71
CA GLU A 46 -23.18 6.41 1.40
C GLU A 46 -22.61 7.36 0.33
N THR A 47 -22.20 8.57 0.72
CA THR A 47 -21.71 9.59 -0.22
C THR A 47 -20.27 9.41 -0.68
N VAL A 48 -19.44 8.69 0.09
CA VAL A 48 -18.02 8.46 -0.26
C VAL A 48 -17.85 7.32 -1.28
N ASN A 49 -18.85 6.45 -1.40
CA ASN A 49 -18.80 5.26 -2.25
C ASN A 49 -19.47 5.43 -3.62
N GLU A 50 -20.08 6.59 -3.91
CA GLU A 50 -20.63 6.86 -5.25
C GLU A 50 -19.48 7.10 -6.24
N ARG A 51 -19.48 6.33 -7.33
CA ARG A 51 -18.49 6.42 -8.41
C ARG A 51 -19.07 7.16 -9.60
N GLY A 52 -18.20 7.87 -10.30
CA GLY A 52 -18.47 8.61 -11.54
C GLY A 52 -18.53 7.71 -12.78
N VAL A 53 -18.39 8.34 -13.95
CA VAL A 53 -18.41 7.62 -15.24
C VAL A 53 -17.00 7.17 -15.61
N PHE A 54 -16.83 5.86 -15.78
CA PHE A 54 -15.58 5.29 -16.22
C PHE A 54 -15.36 5.41 -17.73
N ALA A 55 -14.13 5.74 -18.12
CA ALA A 55 -13.65 5.73 -19.50
C ALA A 55 -12.27 5.05 -19.59
N PRO A 56 -11.92 4.40 -20.72
CA PRO A 56 -10.63 3.73 -20.86
C PRO A 56 -9.48 4.75 -20.85
N LEU A 57 -8.31 4.31 -20.41
CA LEU A 57 -7.08 5.09 -20.40
C LEU A 57 -6.01 4.33 -21.20
N GLU A 58 -5.38 5.01 -22.15
CA GLU A 58 -4.33 4.42 -22.98
C GLU A 58 -3.04 4.23 -22.16
N ALA A 59 -2.36 3.12 -22.40
CA ALA A 59 -1.10 2.79 -21.75
C ALA A 59 0.08 3.04 -22.70
N VAL A 60 1.25 3.33 -22.13
CA VAL A 60 2.51 3.15 -22.85
C VAL A 60 2.75 1.64 -22.90
N GLU A 61 2.47 1.06 -24.07
CA GLU A 61 2.56 -0.39 -24.29
C GLU A 61 4.00 -0.83 -24.58
N VAL A 62 4.32 -2.09 -24.34
CA VAL A 62 5.69 -2.65 -24.49
C VAL A 62 6.38 -2.25 -25.81
N PRO A 63 5.72 -2.31 -26.99
CA PRO A 63 6.37 -1.89 -28.23
C PRO A 63 6.81 -0.42 -28.25
N GLU A 64 6.04 0.49 -27.64
CA GLU A 64 6.43 1.90 -27.53
C GLU A 64 7.57 2.07 -26.53
N ILE A 65 7.49 1.39 -25.37
CA ILE A 65 8.55 1.39 -24.35
C ILE A 65 9.88 0.96 -24.97
N GLU A 66 9.87 -0.10 -25.78
CA GLU A 66 11.08 -0.57 -26.49
C GLU A 66 11.57 0.45 -27.51
N ALA A 67 10.68 1.05 -28.28
CA ALA A 67 11.03 2.04 -29.30
C ALA A 67 11.62 3.34 -28.69
N ARG A 68 11.17 3.72 -27.49
CA ARG A 68 11.60 4.92 -26.76
C ARG A 68 12.52 4.61 -25.57
N ARG A 69 13.06 3.40 -25.52
CA ARG A 69 13.85 2.87 -24.40
C ARG A 69 14.98 3.81 -23.99
N ASP A 70 15.76 4.29 -24.95
CA ASP A 70 16.94 5.12 -24.66
C ASP A 70 16.55 6.48 -24.07
N GLU A 71 15.46 7.08 -24.56
CA GLU A 71 14.92 8.35 -24.07
C GLU A 71 14.44 8.20 -22.63
N PHE A 72 13.57 7.22 -22.36
CA PHE A 72 13.05 6.98 -21.02
C PHE A 72 14.17 6.61 -20.06
N LYS A 73 15.04 5.68 -20.45
CA LYS A 73 16.13 5.22 -19.58
C LYS A 73 17.09 6.36 -19.22
N ALA A 74 17.43 7.23 -20.17
CA ALA A 74 18.26 8.41 -19.89
C ALA A 74 17.59 9.33 -18.87
N ALA A 75 16.33 9.71 -19.08
CA ALA A 75 15.60 10.59 -18.18
C ALA A 75 15.47 10.01 -16.75
N GLY A 76 15.17 8.72 -16.63
CA GLY A 76 15.05 8.07 -15.32
C GLY A 76 16.39 7.93 -14.60
N LEU A 77 17.46 7.55 -15.31
CA LEU A 77 18.79 7.46 -14.71
C LEU A 77 19.30 8.83 -14.27
N ASP A 78 19.02 9.89 -15.04
CA ASP A 78 19.37 11.26 -14.68
C ASP A 78 18.64 11.70 -13.41
N ALA A 79 17.36 11.39 -13.26
CA ALA A 79 16.59 11.67 -12.05
C ALA A 79 17.16 10.94 -10.81
N ILE A 80 17.51 9.65 -10.96
CA ILE A 80 18.10 8.85 -9.87
C ILE A 80 19.48 9.40 -9.48
N ARG A 81 20.36 9.67 -10.45
CA ARG A 81 21.71 10.23 -10.20
C ARG A 81 21.68 11.62 -9.59
N ALA A 82 20.67 12.41 -9.91
CA ALA A 82 20.43 13.71 -9.30
C ALA A 82 19.89 13.61 -7.86
N GLY A 83 19.63 12.40 -7.34
CA GLY A 83 19.11 12.19 -6.00
C GLY A 83 17.63 12.55 -5.84
N LYS A 84 16.87 12.63 -6.94
CA LYS A 84 15.47 13.10 -6.95
C LYS A 84 14.43 12.02 -6.70
N VAL A 85 14.85 10.75 -6.59
CA VAL A 85 13.96 9.60 -6.50
C VAL A 85 14.12 8.93 -5.15
N GLY A 86 13.00 8.74 -4.43
CA GLY A 86 12.90 7.89 -3.25
C GLY A 86 11.94 6.72 -3.48
N ALA A 87 11.99 5.74 -2.59
CA ALA A 87 11.16 4.53 -2.66
C ALA A 87 10.47 4.26 -1.32
N VAL A 88 9.20 3.84 -1.37
CA VAL A 88 8.41 3.46 -0.19
C VAL A 88 7.92 2.03 -0.33
N LEU A 89 8.32 1.18 0.61
CA LEU A 89 7.90 -0.20 0.72
C LEU A 89 6.74 -0.32 1.73
N LEU A 90 5.56 -0.73 1.25
CA LEU A 90 4.40 -1.03 2.08
C LEU A 90 4.51 -2.45 2.66
N ALA A 91 5.02 -2.56 3.91
CA ALA A 91 5.27 -3.81 4.62
C ALA A 91 4.51 -3.93 5.96
N GLY A 92 3.38 -3.23 6.11
CA GLY A 92 2.55 -3.28 7.33
C GLY A 92 1.87 -4.64 7.60
N GLY A 93 1.82 -5.53 6.60
CA GLY A 93 1.15 -6.83 6.70
C GLY A 93 1.97 -7.90 7.44
N GLN A 94 1.29 -8.67 8.29
CA GLN A 94 1.83 -9.89 8.89
C GLN A 94 1.67 -11.09 7.93
N GLY A 95 2.60 -12.05 8.00
CA GLY A 95 2.59 -13.26 7.18
C GLY A 95 1.57 -14.33 7.59
N THR A 96 0.58 -14.00 8.42
CA THR A 96 -0.31 -14.97 9.07
C THR A 96 -1.09 -15.83 8.06
N ARG A 97 -1.52 -15.26 6.93
CA ARG A 97 -2.19 -16.00 5.83
C ARG A 97 -1.29 -17.03 5.15
N LEU A 98 0.03 -16.87 5.30
CA LEU A 98 1.05 -17.77 4.80
C LEU A 98 1.54 -18.75 5.88
N GLY A 99 0.89 -18.76 7.06
CA GLY A 99 1.32 -19.58 8.20
C GLY A 99 2.58 -19.05 8.90
N LEU A 100 2.98 -17.79 8.65
CA LEU A 100 4.10 -17.16 9.35
C LEU A 100 3.60 -16.26 10.47
N ASP A 101 4.12 -16.47 11.66
CA ASP A 101 3.99 -15.54 12.78
C ASP A 101 5.14 -14.51 12.78
N ARG A 102 5.37 -13.89 11.61
CA ARG A 102 6.45 -12.92 11.34
C ARG A 102 6.01 -11.92 10.27
N PRO A 103 6.72 -10.79 10.09
CA PRO A 103 6.46 -9.88 8.97
C PRO A 103 6.52 -10.62 7.62
N LYS A 104 5.62 -10.29 6.68
CA LYS A 104 5.52 -11.01 5.40
C LYS A 104 6.82 -11.03 4.60
N GLY A 105 7.61 -9.96 4.67
CA GLY A 105 8.90 -9.87 3.97
C GLY A 105 9.98 -10.83 4.47
N THR A 106 9.81 -11.44 5.65
CA THR A 106 10.74 -12.47 6.16
C THR A 106 10.39 -13.87 5.64
N LEU A 107 9.43 -14.00 4.73
CA LEU A 107 9.11 -15.27 4.09
C LEU A 107 10.33 -15.77 3.32
N ASN A 108 10.76 -17.00 3.60
CA ASN A 108 11.75 -17.69 2.78
C ASN A 108 11.08 -18.17 1.48
N ILE A 109 11.45 -17.56 0.37
CA ILE A 109 10.99 -17.88 -0.98
C ILE A 109 11.94 -18.82 -1.71
N GLY A 110 13.13 -19.08 -1.16
CA GLY A 110 14.11 -20.02 -1.70
C GLY A 110 13.67 -21.48 -1.62
N VAL A 111 14.40 -22.34 -2.31
CA VAL A 111 14.21 -23.80 -2.41
C VAL A 111 15.48 -24.52 -2.03
N ASN A 112 16.59 -24.25 -2.73
CA ASN A 112 17.88 -24.91 -2.48
C ASN A 112 18.80 -24.05 -1.61
N ARG A 113 18.43 -22.79 -1.38
CA ARG A 113 19.04 -21.90 -0.40
C ARG A 113 17.98 -21.10 0.32
N GLU A 114 18.40 -20.43 1.39
CA GLU A 114 17.60 -19.38 1.98
C GLU A 114 17.62 -18.16 1.05
N LEU A 115 16.43 -17.63 0.76
CA LEU A 115 16.24 -16.38 0.04
C LEU A 115 15.00 -15.73 0.61
N TYR A 116 15.15 -14.58 1.24
CA TYR A 116 14.01 -13.88 1.82
C TYR A 116 13.33 -12.95 0.83
N LEU A 117 12.04 -12.71 1.01
CA LEU A 117 11.30 -11.77 0.18
C LEU A 117 11.89 -10.35 0.27
N PHE A 118 12.23 -9.85 1.47
CA PHE A 118 12.94 -8.56 1.60
C PHE A 118 14.29 -8.56 0.87
N GLU A 119 15.05 -9.64 0.98
CA GLU A 119 16.33 -9.78 0.29
C GLU A 119 16.16 -9.70 -1.24
N GLN A 120 15.16 -10.38 -1.79
CA GLN A 120 14.88 -10.33 -3.22
C GLN A 120 14.48 -8.93 -3.69
N LEU A 121 13.66 -8.22 -2.92
CA LEU A 121 13.28 -6.83 -3.25
C LEU A 121 14.48 -5.89 -3.23
N PHE A 122 15.36 -6.03 -2.25
CA PHE A 122 16.59 -5.22 -2.17
C PHE A 122 17.57 -5.55 -3.29
N ARG A 123 17.66 -6.81 -3.74
CA ARG A 123 18.40 -7.15 -4.96
C ARG A 123 17.82 -6.50 -6.20
N ASN A 124 16.49 -6.51 -6.36
CA ASN A 124 15.83 -5.85 -7.50
C ASN A 124 16.10 -4.33 -7.52
N LEU A 125 16.17 -3.69 -6.34
CA LEU A 125 16.58 -2.30 -6.20
C LEU A 125 18.07 -2.11 -6.52
N MET A 126 18.94 -3.00 -6.03
CA MET A 126 20.38 -2.89 -6.25
C MET A 126 20.75 -2.99 -7.72
N ASP A 127 20.06 -3.81 -8.51
CA ASP A 127 20.24 -3.83 -9.98
C ASP A 127 20.09 -2.44 -10.61
N VAL A 128 19.17 -1.62 -10.09
CA VAL A 128 18.95 -0.25 -10.54
C VAL A 128 20.04 0.68 -9.99
N THR A 129 20.34 0.60 -8.70
CA THR A 129 21.33 1.51 -8.09
C THR A 129 22.74 1.28 -8.61
N ASP A 130 23.08 0.03 -8.93
CA ASP A 130 24.36 -0.35 -9.54
C ASP A 130 24.47 0.19 -10.97
N GLU A 131 23.38 0.16 -11.75
CA GLU A 131 23.33 0.77 -13.08
C GLU A 131 23.39 2.31 -13.02
N ALA A 132 22.66 2.92 -12.08
CA ALA A 132 22.69 4.36 -11.88
C ALA A 132 24.04 4.85 -11.33
N GLY A 133 24.73 4.03 -10.54
CA GLY A 133 25.88 4.46 -9.74
C GLY A 133 25.46 5.37 -8.58
N ALA A 134 24.20 5.29 -8.14
CA ALA A 134 23.62 6.12 -7.10
C ALA A 134 22.56 5.35 -6.30
N TYR A 135 22.54 5.53 -4.99
CA TYR A 135 21.55 4.92 -4.11
C TYR A 135 20.24 5.69 -4.08
N VAL A 136 19.13 4.97 -3.96
CA VAL A 136 17.77 5.50 -3.78
C VAL A 136 17.38 5.37 -2.29
N PRO A 137 16.97 6.46 -1.60
CA PRO A 137 16.45 6.36 -0.25
C PRO A 137 15.23 5.44 -0.17
N MET A 138 15.26 4.49 0.76
CA MET A 138 14.22 3.49 0.97
C MET A 138 13.53 3.72 2.31
N TYR A 139 12.23 3.99 2.28
CA TYR A 139 11.38 4.12 3.46
C TYR A 139 10.49 2.87 3.57
N ILE A 140 10.59 2.17 4.70
CA ILE A 140 9.87 0.92 4.93
C ILE A 140 8.74 1.17 5.92
N MET A 141 7.51 1.13 5.42
CA MET A 141 6.30 1.23 6.22
C MET A 141 5.99 -0.11 6.89
N THR A 142 5.79 -0.09 8.20
CA THR A 142 5.51 -1.25 9.05
C THR A 142 4.20 -1.04 9.82
N SER A 143 3.75 -2.05 10.57
CA SER A 143 2.70 -1.90 11.57
C SER A 143 3.29 -1.92 12.97
N ASN A 144 2.56 -1.43 13.96
CA ASN A 144 2.96 -1.48 15.37
C ASN A 144 3.34 -2.91 15.82
N ILE A 145 2.63 -3.94 15.32
CA ILE A 145 2.87 -5.33 15.69
C ILE A 145 4.09 -5.96 15.01
N ASN A 146 4.53 -5.45 13.85
CA ASN A 146 5.59 -6.06 13.06
C ASN A 146 6.85 -5.19 12.95
N HIS A 147 6.84 -3.97 13.48
CA HIS A 147 7.92 -3.00 13.34
C HIS A 147 9.24 -3.52 13.92
N LYS A 148 9.22 -3.92 15.20
CA LYS A 148 10.42 -4.39 15.91
C LYS A 148 11.07 -5.56 15.19
N ASP A 149 10.28 -6.59 14.86
CA ASP A 149 10.76 -7.78 14.17
C ASP A 149 11.31 -7.43 12.79
N THR A 150 10.68 -6.50 12.07
CA THR A 150 11.18 -6.03 10.77
C THR A 150 12.55 -5.35 10.91
N VAL A 151 12.68 -4.39 11.84
CA VAL A 151 13.95 -3.67 12.06
C VAL A 151 15.06 -4.63 12.47
N THR A 152 14.80 -5.50 13.45
CA THR A 152 15.78 -6.52 13.89
C THR A 152 16.20 -7.43 12.75
N PHE A 153 15.26 -7.88 11.92
CA PHE A 153 15.57 -8.74 10.78
C PHE A 153 16.50 -8.07 9.77
N PHE A 154 16.28 -6.78 9.46
CA PHE A 154 17.17 -6.01 8.59
C PHE A 154 18.57 -5.82 9.20
N GLU A 155 18.66 -5.56 10.51
CA GLU A 155 19.94 -5.41 11.21
C GLU A 155 20.74 -6.73 11.22
N GLU A 156 20.08 -7.85 11.50
CA GLU A 156 20.67 -9.20 11.48
C GLU A 156 21.22 -9.59 10.10
N HIS A 157 20.58 -9.11 9.03
CA HIS A 157 20.98 -9.39 7.64
C HIS A 157 21.80 -8.25 7.02
N HIS A 158 22.32 -7.32 7.84
CA HIS A 158 23.15 -6.20 7.39
C HIS A 158 22.52 -5.41 6.22
N TYR A 159 21.21 -5.16 6.32
CA TYR A 159 20.40 -4.47 5.31
C TYR A 159 20.52 -5.08 3.91
N PHE A 160 20.78 -6.38 3.83
CA PHE A 160 21.00 -7.14 2.59
C PHE A 160 22.10 -6.54 1.69
N GLY A 161 23.09 -5.88 2.30
CA GLY A 161 24.18 -5.19 1.60
C GLY A 161 23.89 -3.74 1.22
N TYR A 162 22.68 -3.23 1.46
CA TYR A 162 22.31 -1.84 1.19
C TYR A 162 22.81 -0.89 2.30
N PRO A 163 23.15 0.37 1.99
CA PRO A 163 23.62 1.29 3.02
C PRO A 163 22.54 1.59 4.08
N LYS A 164 22.88 1.34 5.36
CA LYS A 164 21.97 1.59 6.49
C LYS A 164 21.40 3.02 6.50
N ASP A 165 22.22 4.03 6.19
CA ASP A 165 21.81 5.44 6.20
C ASP A 165 20.84 5.84 5.06
N TYR A 166 20.59 4.92 4.12
CA TYR A 166 19.59 5.05 3.07
C TYR A 166 18.30 4.27 3.38
N VAL A 167 18.21 3.57 4.51
CA VAL A 167 17.02 2.82 4.91
C VAL A 167 16.42 3.43 6.17
N LYS A 168 15.16 3.88 6.09
CA LYS A 168 14.41 4.36 7.25
C LYS A 168 13.13 3.56 7.42
N PHE A 169 12.74 3.32 8.67
CA PHE A 169 11.49 2.65 9.00
C PHE A 169 10.51 3.63 9.60
N PHE A 170 9.24 3.44 9.30
CA PHE A 170 8.15 4.16 9.96
C PHE A 170 6.96 3.24 10.17
N ILE A 171 6.13 3.58 11.15
CA ILE A 171 4.94 2.82 11.50
C ILE A 171 3.75 3.50 10.85
N GLN A 172 2.92 2.75 10.13
CA GLN A 172 1.67 3.26 9.58
C GLN A 172 0.73 3.70 10.71
N GLU A 173 -0.06 4.73 10.47
CA GLU A 173 -1.08 5.15 11.43
C GLU A 173 -2.17 4.09 11.59
N MET A 174 -2.72 4.06 12.80
CA MET A 174 -3.79 3.16 13.18
C MET A 174 -5.03 4.01 13.49
N VAL A 175 -6.20 3.52 13.08
CA VAL A 175 -7.49 4.15 13.31
C VAL A 175 -8.37 3.28 14.21
N PRO A 176 -9.22 3.88 15.06
CA PRO A 176 -10.12 3.12 15.91
C PRO A 176 -11.16 2.36 15.10
N ALA A 177 -11.50 1.16 15.57
CA ALA A 177 -12.61 0.37 15.07
C ALA A 177 -13.81 0.53 16.01
N CYS A 178 -15.01 0.61 15.44
CA CYS A 178 -16.23 0.86 16.20
C CYS A 178 -17.36 -0.05 15.75
N ASP A 179 -18.44 -0.10 16.52
CA ASP A 179 -19.68 -0.71 16.06
C ASP A 179 -20.45 0.21 15.10
N HIS A 180 -21.66 -0.22 14.71
CA HIS A 180 -22.52 0.50 13.79
C HIS A 180 -23.03 1.85 14.32
N GLU A 181 -22.96 2.10 15.63
CA GLU A 181 -23.37 3.35 16.28
C GLU A 181 -22.19 4.31 16.51
N GLY A 182 -20.96 3.92 16.13
CA GLY A 182 -19.75 4.71 16.38
C GLY A 182 -19.19 4.55 17.79
N ARG A 183 -19.59 3.49 18.51
CA ARG A 183 -19.07 3.18 19.84
C ARG A 183 -17.78 2.37 19.65
N VAL A 184 -16.67 2.90 20.13
CA VAL A 184 -15.33 2.37 19.88
C VAL A 184 -15.16 1.06 20.62
N TYR A 185 -14.72 0.02 19.91
CA TYR A 185 -14.46 -1.27 20.51
C TYR A 185 -13.17 -1.26 21.33
N MET A 186 -13.12 -2.13 22.34
CA MET A 186 -11.92 -2.38 23.15
C MET A 186 -11.25 -3.68 22.69
N GLU A 187 -9.93 -3.72 22.55
CA GLU A 187 -9.15 -4.96 22.32
C GLU A 187 -8.71 -5.58 23.66
N SER A 188 -8.49 -4.75 24.67
CA SER A 188 -8.29 -5.13 26.06
C SER A 188 -8.87 -4.04 26.96
N ASP A 189 -8.91 -4.24 28.29
CA ASP A 189 -9.43 -3.19 29.18
C ASP A 189 -8.60 -1.89 29.17
N THR A 190 -7.38 -1.91 28.62
CA THR A 190 -6.50 -0.74 28.52
C THR A 190 -6.17 -0.32 27.10
N GLU A 191 -6.73 -0.99 26.09
CA GLU A 191 -6.44 -0.73 24.68
C GLU A 191 -7.71 -0.78 23.84
N VAL A 192 -7.94 0.27 23.05
CA VAL A 192 -9.02 0.27 22.05
C VAL A 192 -8.65 -0.63 20.88
N ALA A 193 -9.65 -1.22 20.24
CA ALA A 193 -9.46 -1.98 19.01
C ALA A 193 -9.09 -1.02 17.88
N MET A 194 -7.92 -1.22 17.31
CA MET A 194 -7.38 -0.39 16.23
C MET A 194 -7.20 -1.21 14.94
N SER A 195 -7.16 -0.53 13.81
CA SER A 195 -6.79 -1.12 12.52
C SER A 195 -5.89 -0.21 11.71
N PRO A 196 -5.08 -0.75 10.79
CA PRO A 196 -4.35 0.07 9.83
C PRO A 196 -5.27 1.03 9.07
N ASN A 197 -4.79 2.23 8.77
CA ASN A 197 -5.52 3.28 8.03
C ASN A 197 -5.69 3.02 6.52
N GLY A 198 -5.47 1.80 6.05
CA GLY A 198 -5.56 1.41 4.64
C GLY A 198 -4.26 1.59 3.85
N ASN A 199 -4.25 1.19 2.57
CA ASN A 199 -3.07 1.25 1.72
C ASN A 199 -2.80 2.63 1.09
N GLY A 200 -3.76 3.56 1.18
CA GLY A 200 -3.58 4.96 0.78
C GLY A 200 -2.88 5.81 1.85
N GLY A 201 -2.90 5.37 3.11
CA GLY A 201 -2.48 6.18 4.26
C GLY A 201 -0.97 6.25 4.47
N TRP A 202 -0.17 5.75 3.54
CA TRP A 202 1.28 5.63 3.68
C TRP A 202 1.98 6.99 3.72
N PHE A 203 1.54 7.95 2.89
CA PHE A 203 2.18 9.28 2.84
C PHE A 203 1.84 10.08 4.09
N GLY A 204 0.57 10.09 4.53
CA GLY A 204 0.16 10.68 5.80
C GLY A 204 0.95 10.09 6.98
N SER A 205 1.10 8.76 7.02
CA SER A 205 1.90 8.09 8.06
C SER A 205 3.38 8.50 8.03
N MET A 206 3.93 8.73 6.84
CA MET A 206 5.31 9.19 6.66
C MET A 206 5.49 10.64 7.17
N VAL A 207 4.52 11.52 6.89
CA VAL A 207 4.49 12.89 7.42
C VAL A 207 4.38 12.88 8.96
N SER A 208 3.43 12.11 9.51
CA SER A 208 3.26 11.95 10.97
C SER A 208 4.51 11.38 11.66
N ALA A 209 5.30 10.57 10.95
CA ALA A 209 6.59 10.05 11.43
C ALA A 209 7.74 11.07 11.34
N GLY A 210 7.49 12.30 10.86
CA GLY A 210 8.50 13.35 10.71
C GLY A 210 9.48 13.12 9.55
N LEU A 211 9.11 12.28 8.57
CA LEU A 211 9.99 11.95 7.46
C LEU A 211 9.92 12.95 6.29
N LEU A 212 8.95 13.87 6.30
CA LEU A 212 8.86 14.93 5.29
C LEU A 212 10.13 15.81 5.28
N ASP A 213 10.68 16.12 6.46
CA ASP A 213 11.93 16.87 6.58
C ASP A 213 13.10 16.15 5.87
N ASP A 214 13.15 14.81 5.92
CA ASP A 214 14.19 14.04 5.22
C ASP A 214 14.00 14.04 3.71
N ILE A 215 12.76 13.98 3.24
CA ILE A 215 12.39 14.07 1.82
C ILE A 215 12.85 15.41 1.25
N HIS A 216 12.52 16.50 1.94
CA HIS A 216 12.93 17.85 1.55
C HIS A 216 14.44 18.03 1.65
N ALA A 217 15.08 17.56 2.71
CA ALA A 217 16.54 17.66 2.88
C ALA A 217 17.33 16.90 1.80
N ARG A 218 16.78 15.80 1.28
CA ARG A 218 17.37 15.02 0.19
C ARG A 218 17.02 15.57 -1.19
N GLY A 219 16.04 16.47 -1.30
CA GLY A 219 15.58 17.02 -2.58
C GLY A 219 14.82 16.00 -3.44
N LEU A 220 14.05 15.10 -2.81
CA LEU A 220 13.24 14.13 -3.55
C LEU A 220 12.10 14.84 -4.26
N GLU A 221 11.90 14.52 -5.54
CA GLU A 221 10.79 15.01 -6.37
C GLU A 221 9.81 13.90 -6.71
N TRP A 222 10.27 12.64 -6.67
CA TRP A 222 9.49 11.46 -7.06
C TRP A 222 9.58 10.37 -6.00
N ILE A 223 8.43 9.81 -5.63
CA ILE A 223 8.33 8.70 -4.68
C ILE A 223 7.76 7.48 -5.38
N ASN A 224 8.55 6.41 -5.51
CA ASN A 224 8.10 5.12 -6.01
C ASN A 224 7.54 4.27 -4.85
N VAL A 225 6.22 4.06 -4.81
CA VAL A 225 5.58 3.26 -3.76
C VAL A 225 5.15 1.89 -4.28
N PHE A 226 5.41 0.86 -3.49
CA PHE A 226 5.14 -0.52 -3.88
C PHE A 226 4.90 -1.45 -2.67
N ALA A 227 4.24 -2.58 -2.89
CA ALA A 227 3.89 -3.53 -1.84
C ALA A 227 4.91 -4.65 -1.67
N VAL A 228 5.08 -5.15 -0.44
CA VAL A 228 6.08 -6.19 -0.12
C VAL A 228 5.91 -7.52 -0.86
N ASP A 229 4.75 -7.81 -1.44
CA ASP A 229 4.40 -9.18 -1.81
C ASP A 229 4.67 -9.61 -3.23
N ASN A 230 5.09 -8.71 -4.10
CA ASN A 230 5.49 -9.04 -5.46
C ASN A 230 7.02 -9.25 -5.53
N CYS A 231 7.49 -10.49 -5.63
CA CYS A 231 8.93 -10.76 -5.60
C CYS A 231 9.68 -10.38 -6.89
N LEU A 232 8.97 -10.12 -7.99
CA LEU A 232 9.57 -9.77 -9.29
C LEU A 232 9.55 -8.27 -9.61
N GLN A 233 8.83 -7.47 -8.83
CA GLN A 233 8.71 -6.05 -9.14
C GLN A 233 10.06 -5.34 -9.22
N ARG A 234 10.17 -4.40 -10.14
CA ARG A 234 11.32 -3.50 -10.27
C ARG A 234 11.06 -2.22 -9.49
N ILE A 235 11.95 -1.92 -8.55
CA ILE A 235 11.88 -0.73 -7.69
C ILE A 235 12.77 0.34 -8.30
N ALA A 236 12.29 1.58 -8.34
CA ALA A 236 12.96 2.72 -8.93
C ALA A 236 13.41 2.48 -10.39
N ASP A 237 12.62 1.70 -11.15
CA ASP A 237 12.93 1.35 -12.54
C ASP A 237 13.13 2.62 -13.41
N PRO A 238 14.33 2.84 -13.98
CA PRO A 238 14.63 4.03 -14.77
C PRO A 238 13.73 4.19 -16.00
N LEU A 239 13.27 3.11 -16.62
CA LEU A 239 12.38 3.22 -17.78
C LEU A 239 11.01 3.74 -17.38
N PHE A 240 10.45 3.19 -16.29
CA PHE A 240 9.18 3.63 -15.75
C PHE A 240 9.22 5.07 -15.24
N ILE A 241 10.27 5.42 -14.49
CA ILE A 241 10.48 6.80 -14.00
C ILE A 241 10.62 7.75 -15.19
N GLY A 242 11.47 7.40 -16.15
CA GLY A 242 11.69 8.23 -17.33
C GLY A 242 10.46 8.41 -18.18
N ALA A 243 9.68 7.34 -18.41
CA ALA A 243 8.42 7.43 -19.14
C ALA A 243 7.44 8.39 -18.47
N THR A 244 7.35 8.36 -17.13
CA THR A 244 6.49 9.27 -16.35
C THR A 244 6.97 10.72 -16.42
N ILE A 245 8.28 10.94 -16.31
CA ILE A 245 8.87 12.29 -16.41
C ILE A 245 8.69 12.86 -17.83
N VAL A 246 8.96 12.05 -18.85
CA VAL A 246 8.92 12.47 -20.26
C VAL A 246 7.48 12.71 -20.73
N SER A 247 6.50 11.97 -20.21
CA SER A 247 5.09 12.24 -20.51
C SER A 247 4.59 13.55 -19.89
N GLY A 248 5.33 14.10 -18.92
CA GLY A 248 4.92 15.28 -18.17
C GLY A 248 3.84 14.99 -17.13
N CYS A 249 3.61 13.72 -16.80
CA CYS A 249 2.56 13.33 -15.87
C CYS A 249 2.97 13.52 -14.40
N GLU A 250 2.02 13.88 -13.53
CA GLU A 250 2.21 13.98 -12.08
C GLU A 250 2.37 12.61 -11.41
N SER A 251 1.88 11.55 -12.07
CA SER A 251 2.02 10.19 -11.57
C SER A 251 2.14 9.16 -12.69
N GLY A 252 2.61 7.97 -12.31
CA GLY A 252 2.64 6.80 -13.17
C GLY A 252 2.26 5.55 -12.39
N ALA A 253 1.73 4.56 -13.09
CA ALA A 253 1.36 3.28 -12.51
C ALA A 253 1.84 2.15 -13.40
N LYS A 254 2.58 1.20 -12.83
CA LYS A 254 2.86 -0.05 -13.53
C LYS A 254 1.59 -0.88 -13.64
N VAL A 255 1.34 -1.37 -14.84
CA VAL A 255 0.17 -2.18 -15.18
C VAL A 255 0.57 -3.44 -15.93
N VAL A 256 -0.19 -4.51 -15.78
CA VAL A 256 -0.08 -5.73 -16.58
C VAL A 256 -1.33 -5.88 -17.44
N ARG A 257 -1.18 -6.46 -18.64
CA ARG A 257 -2.36 -6.89 -19.39
C ARG A 257 -3.15 -7.93 -18.60
N LYS A 258 -4.47 -7.78 -18.57
CA LYS A 258 -5.37 -8.78 -18.01
C LYS A 258 -5.29 -10.07 -18.82
N ALA A 259 -5.18 -11.20 -18.12
CA ALA A 259 -5.16 -12.53 -18.70
C ALA A 259 -6.56 -12.95 -19.22
N ALA A 260 -7.62 -12.43 -18.59
CA ALA A 260 -9.00 -12.70 -18.95
C ALA A 260 -9.94 -11.54 -18.55
N PRO A 261 -11.12 -11.40 -19.19
CA PRO A 261 -12.15 -10.43 -18.81
C PRO A 261 -12.49 -10.45 -17.31
N ASP A 262 -12.58 -11.64 -16.72
CA ASP A 262 -13.02 -11.92 -15.35
C ASP A 262 -11.88 -11.97 -14.33
N GLU A 263 -10.64 -11.64 -14.72
CA GLU A 263 -9.53 -11.52 -13.80
C GLU A 263 -9.82 -10.45 -12.73
N LYS A 264 -9.67 -10.84 -11.45
CA LYS A 264 -9.98 -10.01 -10.28
C LYS A 264 -8.84 -9.03 -9.96
N VAL A 265 -8.63 -8.09 -10.86
CA VAL A 265 -7.66 -7.01 -10.72
C VAL A 265 -8.33 -5.68 -11.02
N GLY A 266 -8.02 -4.64 -10.24
CA GLY A 266 -8.46 -3.28 -10.55
C GLY A 266 -7.81 -2.79 -11.84
N VAL A 267 -8.57 -2.11 -12.68
CA VAL A 267 -8.11 -1.60 -13.98
C VAL A 267 -7.89 -0.11 -13.89
N LEU A 268 -6.73 0.35 -14.35
CA LEU A 268 -6.45 1.77 -14.47
C LEU A 268 -7.27 2.36 -15.63
N CYS A 269 -8.03 3.40 -15.32
CA CYS A 269 -8.98 4.04 -16.22
C CYS A 269 -9.06 5.54 -15.90
N THR A 270 -10.05 6.21 -16.47
CA THR A 270 -10.48 7.52 -15.98
C THR A 270 -11.87 7.43 -15.37
N GLU A 271 -12.15 8.30 -14.41
CA GLU A 271 -13.44 8.53 -13.79
C GLU A 271 -13.71 10.03 -13.87
N ASP A 272 -14.76 10.41 -14.60
CA ASP A 272 -15.11 11.82 -14.87
C ASP A 272 -13.93 12.65 -15.39
N GLY A 273 -13.07 12.02 -16.21
CA GLY A 273 -11.90 12.64 -16.84
C GLY A 273 -10.64 12.71 -15.98
N LYS A 274 -10.68 12.25 -14.73
CA LYS A 274 -9.50 12.10 -13.87
C LYS A 274 -8.99 10.67 -13.86
N PRO A 275 -7.69 10.41 -13.66
CA PRO A 275 -7.20 9.04 -13.48
C PRO A 275 -7.96 8.34 -12.34
N SER A 276 -8.21 7.06 -12.47
CA SER A 276 -8.92 6.29 -11.43
C SER A 276 -8.68 4.80 -11.60
N ILE A 277 -9.06 4.02 -10.59
CA ILE A 277 -9.01 2.56 -10.66
C ILE A 277 -10.44 2.05 -10.53
N ALA A 278 -10.91 1.34 -11.55
CA ALA A 278 -12.16 0.59 -11.49
C ALA A 278 -11.85 -0.79 -10.90
N GLU A 279 -12.32 -1.05 -9.69
CA GLU A 279 -12.19 -2.37 -9.08
C GLU A 279 -13.07 -3.40 -9.81
N TYR A 280 -12.67 -4.66 -9.76
CA TYR A 280 -13.34 -5.72 -10.53
C TYR A 280 -14.83 -5.88 -10.21
N TYR A 281 -15.27 -5.51 -9.01
CA TYR A 281 -16.68 -5.56 -8.59
C TYR A 281 -17.48 -4.31 -9.01
N GLU A 282 -16.81 -3.28 -9.50
CA GLU A 282 -17.41 -2.05 -10.05
C GLU A 282 -17.53 -2.11 -11.58
N MET A 283 -16.78 -3.02 -12.21
CA MET A 283 -16.84 -3.23 -13.66
C MET A 283 -18.14 -3.91 -14.07
N THR A 284 -18.89 -3.28 -14.97
CA THR A 284 -20.01 -3.94 -15.64
C THR A 284 -19.51 -5.05 -16.58
N GLN A 285 -20.39 -6.00 -16.92
CA GLN A 285 -20.05 -7.04 -17.90
C GLN A 285 -19.65 -6.44 -19.26
N GLU A 286 -20.28 -5.34 -19.65
CA GLU A 286 -19.94 -4.60 -20.86
C GLU A 286 -18.51 -4.06 -20.79
N MET A 287 -18.14 -3.36 -19.71
CA MET A 287 -16.77 -2.87 -19.51
C MET A 287 -15.74 -4.01 -19.49
N ALA A 288 -16.02 -5.06 -18.73
CA ALA A 288 -15.10 -6.19 -18.55
C ALA A 288 -14.82 -6.94 -19.86
N THR A 289 -15.77 -6.95 -20.80
CA THR A 289 -15.67 -7.68 -22.08
C THR A 289 -15.44 -6.79 -23.29
N ALA A 290 -15.46 -5.46 -23.13
CA ALA A 290 -15.20 -4.49 -24.19
C ALA A 290 -13.81 -4.69 -24.82
N ARG A 291 -13.74 -4.56 -26.14
CA ARG A 291 -12.51 -4.80 -26.92
C ARG A 291 -12.17 -3.64 -27.84
N LYS A 292 -10.87 -3.43 -28.04
CA LYS A 292 -10.29 -2.62 -29.11
C LYS A 292 -10.47 -3.33 -30.46
N GLU A 293 -10.23 -2.63 -31.57
CA GLU A 293 -10.31 -3.20 -32.92
C GLU A 293 -9.37 -4.39 -33.14
N ASN A 294 -8.22 -4.40 -32.47
CA ASN A 294 -7.22 -5.46 -32.54
C ASN A 294 -7.59 -6.72 -31.71
N GLY A 295 -8.71 -6.70 -30.98
CA GLY A 295 -9.18 -7.80 -30.13
C GLY A 295 -8.74 -7.74 -28.65
N ASP A 296 -7.84 -6.83 -28.31
CA ASP A 296 -7.42 -6.61 -26.91
C ASP A 296 -8.57 -6.05 -26.08
N LEU A 297 -8.51 -6.27 -24.76
CA LEU A 297 -9.48 -5.65 -23.84
C LEU A 297 -9.30 -4.13 -23.82
N LEU A 298 -10.42 -3.42 -23.92
CA LEU A 298 -10.44 -1.96 -23.83
C LEU A 298 -10.08 -1.49 -22.42
N TYR A 299 -10.62 -2.18 -21.40
CA TYR A 299 -10.25 -2.06 -20.00
C TYR A 299 -9.30 -3.19 -19.61
N GLY A 300 -8.13 -3.21 -20.26
CA GLY A 300 -7.20 -4.34 -20.25
C GLY A 300 -6.01 -4.23 -19.30
N PHE A 301 -5.79 -3.09 -18.65
CA PHE A 301 -4.55 -2.83 -17.88
C PHE A 301 -4.79 -2.86 -16.38
N GLY A 302 -4.45 -4.00 -15.77
CA GLY A 302 -4.58 -4.22 -14.33
C GLY A 302 -3.41 -3.61 -13.55
N VAL A 303 -3.71 -2.85 -12.49
CA VAL A 303 -2.69 -2.26 -11.61
C VAL A 303 -2.00 -3.33 -10.76
N ILE A 304 -0.69 -3.15 -10.53
CA ILE A 304 0.12 -4.09 -9.72
C ILE A 304 0.63 -3.50 -8.41
N LEU A 305 0.07 -2.37 -7.97
CA LEU A 305 0.49 -1.63 -6.77
C LEU A 305 1.98 -1.29 -6.80
N ASN A 306 2.41 -0.68 -7.91
CA ASN A 306 3.72 -0.06 -8.05
C ASN A 306 3.52 1.25 -8.81
N TYR A 307 3.62 2.35 -8.07
CA TYR A 307 3.27 3.69 -8.54
C TYR A 307 4.46 4.62 -8.40
N LEU A 308 4.51 5.65 -9.23
CA LEU A 308 5.39 6.80 -9.07
C LEU A 308 4.53 8.03 -8.86
N PHE A 309 4.80 8.78 -7.81
CA PHE A 309 4.05 9.99 -7.50
C PHE A 309 4.98 11.18 -7.37
N SER A 310 4.54 12.33 -7.88
CA SER A 310 5.16 13.61 -7.58
C SER A 310 5.04 13.91 -6.08
N GLU A 311 6.17 14.17 -5.44
CA GLU A 311 6.25 14.51 -4.02
C GLU A 311 5.41 15.74 -3.68
N LYS A 312 5.53 16.81 -4.48
CA LYS A 312 4.76 18.04 -4.31
C LYS A 312 3.25 17.80 -4.34
N LYS A 313 2.76 16.88 -5.19
CA LYS A 313 1.33 16.56 -5.27
C LYS A 313 0.89 15.75 -4.06
N LEU A 314 1.74 14.86 -3.54
CA LEU A 314 1.46 14.12 -2.31
C LEU A 314 1.30 15.06 -1.10
N GLU A 315 2.12 16.10 -0.97
CA GLU A 315 1.94 17.12 0.08
C GLU A 315 0.57 17.81 -0.03
N GLN A 316 0.16 18.21 -1.23
CA GLN A 316 -1.16 18.81 -1.46
C GLN A 316 -2.31 17.86 -1.09
N ILE A 317 -2.17 16.56 -1.41
CA ILE A 317 -3.15 15.54 -1.05
C ILE A 317 -3.21 15.35 0.47
N ALA A 318 -2.06 15.34 1.15
CA ALA A 318 -2.01 15.25 2.61
C ALA A 318 -2.75 16.42 3.27
N ASP A 319 -2.54 17.65 2.77
CA ASP A 319 -3.21 18.85 3.24
C ASP A 319 -4.73 18.84 2.98
N ALA A 320 -5.13 18.36 1.79
CA ALA A 320 -6.54 18.28 1.38
C ALA A 320 -7.32 17.17 2.11
N ARG A 321 -6.62 16.22 2.74
CA ARG A 321 -7.10 14.96 3.32
C ARG A 321 -7.74 14.02 2.29
N MET A 322 -7.37 12.75 2.35
CA MET A 322 -7.95 11.73 1.47
C MET A 322 -9.37 11.33 1.87
N PRO A 323 -10.19 10.84 0.91
CA PRO A 323 -11.44 10.14 1.20
C PRO A 323 -11.22 8.97 2.18
N ILE A 324 -12.17 8.80 3.09
CA ILE A 324 -12.17 7.74 4.09
C ILE A 324 -13.31 6.78 3.80
N HIS A 325 -12.95 5.54 3.48
CA HIS A 325 -13.87 4.45 3.20
C HIS A 325 -14.28 3.74 4.49
N VAL A 326 -15.59 3.62 4.72
CA VAL A 326 -16.15 2.94 5.90
C VAL A 326 -16.49 1.50 5.54
N VAL A 327 -15.66 0.56 5.99
CA VAL A 327 -15.74 -0.86 5.60
C VAL A 327 -16.26 -1.70 6.76
N GLU A 328 -17.28 -2.51 6.50
CA GLU A 328 -17.84 -3.42 7.49
C GLU A 328 -16.98 -4.67 7.65
N LYS A 329 -16.61 -5.02 8.89
CA LYS A 329 -15.70 -6.13 9.19
C LYS A 329 -16.14 -6.89 10.44
N LYS A 330 -15.57 -8.09 10.61
CA LYS A 330 -15.59 -8.87 11.85
C LYS A 330 -14.48 -8.34 12.75
N ILE A 331 -14.84 -7.71 13.85
CA ILE A 331 -13.93 -7.04 14.78
C ILE A 331 -13.99 -7.76 16.12
N PRO A 332 -12.96 -8.56 16.45
CA PRO A 332 -12.79 -9.08 17.81
C PRO A 332 -12.70 -7.92 18.81
N HIS A 333 -13.40 -8.05 19.93
CA HIS A 333 -13.46 -7.00 20.95
C HIS A 333 -13.80 -7.57 22.32
N ILE A 334 -13.60 -6.75 23.36
CA ILE A 334 -14.08 -7.00 24.72
C ILE A 334 -15.53 -6.50 24.83
N ASP A 335 -16.43 -7.36 25.31
CA ASP A 335 -17.83 -7.00 25.59
C ASP A 335 -17.98 -6.13 26.86
N LEU A 336 -19.22 -5.81 27.22
CA LEU A 336 -19.50 -4.95 28.37
C LEU A 336 -19.17 -5.62 29.71
N GLU A 337 -19.08 -6.95 29.73
CA GLU A 337 -18.77 -7.76 30.91
C GLU A 337 -17.27 -8.05 31.04
N GLY A 338 -16.46 -7.77 30.02
CA GLY A 338 -15.01 -8.00 30.02
C GLY A 338 -14.56 -9.28 29.30
N ASN A 339 -15.45 -9.94 28.54
CA ASN A 339 -15.11 -11.16 27.80
C ASN A 339 -14.70 -10.86 26.37
N MET A 340 -13.70 -11.60 25.87
CA MET A 340 -13.27 -11.53 24.47
C MET A 340 -14.31 -12.19 23.54
N VAL A 341 -14.85 -11.41 22.63
CA VAL A 341 -15.80 -11.83 21.60
C VAL A 341 -15.09 -11.94 20.26
N LYS A 342 -15.28 -13.07 19.56
CA LYS A 342 -14.86 -13.27 18.17
C LYS A 342 -16.10 -13.45 17.29
N PRO A 343 -16.54 -12.40 16.58
CA PRO A 343 -17.83 -12.42 15.91
C PRO A 343 -17.82 -13.29 14.65
N GLU A 344 -18.92 -14.00 14.40
CA GLU A 344 -19.09 -14.84 13.21
C GLU A 344 -19.58 -14.06 11.98
N GLN A 345 -20.20 -12.90 12.19
CA GLN A 345 -20.68 -11.97 11.16
C GLN A 345 -20.07 -10.58 11.35
N PRO A 346 -20.01 -9.72 10.31
CA PRO A 346 -19.56 -8.35 10.47
C PRO A 346 -20.37 -7.64 11.57
N ASN A 347 -19.68 -6.95 12.48
CA ASN A 347 -20.27 -6.36 13.68
C ASN A 347 -19.90 -4.89 13.86
N GLY A 348 -19.15 -4.31 12.93
CA GLY A 348 -18.75 -2.91 13.03
C GLY A 348 -17.93 -2.44 11.86
N TYR A 349 -17.38 -1.24 12.00
CA TYR A 349 -16.69 -0.50 10.96
C TYR A 349 -15.19 -0.37 11.24
N LYS A 350 -14.44 -0.47 10.13
CA LYS A 350 -13.07 0.00 10.00
C LYS A 350 -13.04 1.15 8.99
N PHE A 351 -12.03 1.99 9.10
CA PHE A 351 -11.85 3.15 8.25
C PHE A 351 -10.55 2.99 7.46
N GLU A 352 -10.62 3.10 6.15
CA GLU A 352 -9.47 2.89 5.28
C GLU A 352 -9.38 4.01 4.25
N THR A 353 -8.16 4.49 4.00
CA THR A 353 -7.83 5.29 2.83
C THR A 353 -7.27 4.35 1.76
N LEU A 354 -7.63 4.60 0.50
CA LEU A 354 -7.26 3.71 -0.59
C LEU A 354 -6.30 4.41 -1.56
N VAL A 355 -5.31 3.66 -2.06
CA VAL A 355 -4.38 4.19 -3.06
C VAL A 355 -5.10 4.61 -4.36
N LEU A 356 -6.27 4.05 -4.64
CA LEU A 356 -7.11 4.49 -5.76
C LEU A 356 -7.53 5.96 -5.63
N ASP A 357 -7.85 6.41 -4.41
CA ASP A 357 -8.24 7.80 -4.18
C ASP A 357 -7.02 8.71 -4.36
N MET A 358 -5.84 8.24 -3.93
CA MET A 358 -4.59 8.96 -4.14
C MET A 358 -4.29 9.12 -5.64
N VAL A 359 -4.49 8.06 -6.43
CA VAL A 359 -4.39 8.14 -7.90
C VAL A 359 -5.43 9.11 -8.46
N HIS A 360 -6.67 9.08 -7.97
CA HIS A 360 -7.74 9.97 -8.43
C HIS A 360 -7.52 11.45 -8.09
N MET A 361 -6.76 11.73 -7.03
CA MET A 361 -6.38 13.09 -6.64
C MET A 361 -5.16 13.63 -7.41
N MET A 362 -4.49 12.81 -8.23
CA MET A 362 -3.47 13.27 -9.18
C MET A 362 -4.15 13.97 -10.38
N ASP A 363 -3.47 14.94 -11.00
CA ASP A 363 -4.03 15.60 -12.20
C ASP A 363 -4.05 14.65 -13.41
N ASP A 364 -3.04 13.79 -13.50
CA ASP A 364 -2.94 12.73 -14.50
C ASP A 364 -2.10 11.55 -13.99
N CYS A 365 -2.24 10.41 -14.67
CA CYS A 365 -1.51 9.18 -14.35
C CYS A 365 -1.22 8.43 -15.65
N ILE A 366 0.04 8.08 -15.89
CA ILE A 366 0.41 7.27 -17.05
C ILE A 366 0.40 5.77 -16.72
N PRO A 367 -0.41 4.94 -17.42
CA PRO A 367 -0.26 3.49 -17.34
C PRO A 367 1.00 3.06 -18.08
N TYR A 368 1.93 2.40 -17.38
CA TYR A 368 3.15 1.86 -17.94
C TYR A 368 3.08 0.33 -17.98
N GLU A 369 2.97 -0.25 -19.18
CA GLU A 369 2.85 -1.70 -19.32
C GLU A 369 4.14 -2.41 -18.93
N VAL A 370 4.03 -3.45 -18.10
CA VAL A 370 5.12 -4.38 -17.82
C VAL A 370 4.78 -5.79 -18.27
N VAL A 371 5.82 -6.55 -18.61
CA VAL A 371 5.68 -7.98 -18.92
C VAL A 371 5.40 -8.73 -17.62
N ARG A 372 4.19 -9.29 -17.51
CA ARG A 372 3.67 -9.95 -16.30
C ARG A 372 4.66 -10.97 -15.73
N GLU A 373 5.19 -11.85 -16.58
CA GLU A 373 6.09 -12.93 -16.17
C GLU A 373 7.46 -12.45 -15.70
N ARG A 374 7.78 -11.15 -15.91
CA ARG A 374 9.04 -10.52 -15.53
C ARG A 374 8.92 -9.60 -14.32
N GLU A 375 7.74 -9.05 -14.06
CA GLU A 375 7.57 -8.02 -13.03
C GLU A 375 6.39 -8.26 -12.08
N PHE A 376 5.57 -9.30 -12.28
CA PHE A 376 4.39 -9.56 -11.45
C PHE A 376 4.29 -11.01 -10.99
N ALA A 377 4.75 -11.24 -9.76
CA ALA A 377 4.67 -12.50 -9.04
C ALA A 377 4.25 -12.28 -7.58
N PRO A 378 2.97 -11.91 -7.33
CA PRO A 378 2.49 -11.68 -5.98
C PRO A 378 2.38 -12.99 -5.19
N ILE A 379 2.80 -12.96 -3.92
CA ILE A 379 2.66 -14.06 -2.97
C ILE A 379 1.54 -13.72 -1.99
N LYS A 380 0.29 -14.06 -2.34
CA LYS A 380 -0.89 -13.89 -1.47
C LYS A 380 -1.23 -15.18 -0.73
N ASN A 381 -0.92 -16.33 -1.32
CA ASN A 381 -1.23 -17.66 -0.82
C ASN A 381 0.03 -18.55 -0.74
N LEU A 382 -0.06 -19.68 -0.02
CA LEU A 382 1.01 -20.70 -0.07
C LEU A 382 0.97 -21.50 -1.37
N HIS A 383 -0.24 -21.85 -1.83
CA HIS A 383 -0.48 -22.68 -3.01
C HIS A 383 -1.58 -22.06 -3.89
N GLY A 384 -1.64 -22.46 -5.16
CA GLY A 384 -2.65 -22.02 -6.11
C GLY A 384 -2.30 -20.71 -6.82
N VAL A 385 -3.32 -19.91 -7.17
CA VAL A 385 -3.13 -18.62 -7.85
C VAL A 385 -2.48 -17.62 -6.88
N ASP A 386 -1.56 -16.79 -7.40
CA ASP A 386 -0.82 -15.78 -6.64
C ASP A 386 -0.19 -16.36 -5.36
N SER A 387 0.58 -17.43 -5.55
CA SER A 387 1.14 -18.22 -4.46
C SER A 387 2.66 -18.28 -4.44
N LEU A 388 3.21 -18.79 -3.34
CA LEU A 388 4.63 -19.08 -3.22
C LEU A 388 5.11 -20.03 -4.33
N ASP A 389 4.31 -21.04 -4.70
CA ASP A 389 4.65 -21.97 -5.78
C ASP A 389 4.77 -21.26 -7.13
N THR A 390 3.76 -20.47 -7.49
CA THR A 390 3.76 -19.73 -8.76
C THR A 390 4.87 -18.68 -8.81
N ALA A 391 5.14 -18.01 -7.68
CA ALA A 391 6.20 -17.03 -7.59
C ALA A 391 7.59 -17.66 -7.78
N ARG A 392 7.83 -18.86 -7.21
CA ARG A 392 9.07 -19.60 -7.42
C ARG A 392 9.28 -19.98 -8.88
N GLU A 393 8.25 -20.43 -9.57
CA GLU A 393 8.37 -20.76 -11.00
C GLU A 393 8.70 -19.51 -11.85
N LEU A 394 8.04 -18.39 -11.58
CA LEU A 394 8.34 -17.12 -12.27
C LEU A 394 9.74 -16.59 -11.95
N LEU A 395 10.20 -16.70 -10.70
CA LEU A 395 11.57 -16.36 -10.29
C LEU A 395 12.61 -17.21 -11.03
N LYS A 396 12.40 -18.52 -11.13
CA LYS A 396 13.27 -19.41 -11.94
C LYS A 396 13.28 -18.99 -13.41
N GLY A 397 12.11 -18.65 -13.97
CA GLY A 397 11.98 -18.13 -15.33
C GLY A 397 12.73 -16.82 -15.57
N CYS A 398 12.94 -16.04 -14.51
CA CYS A 398 13.77 -14.83 -14.50
C CYS A 398 15.25 -15.08 -14.15
N GLY A 399 15.68 -16.33 -14.04
CA GLY A 399 17.07 -16.69 -13.74
C GLY A 399 17.46 -16.52 -12.28
N VAL A 400 16.50 -16.31 -11.37
CA VAL A 400 16.79 -16.22 -9.93
C VAL A 400 17.04 -17.62 -9.37
N THR A 401 18.21 -17.81 -8.77
CA THR A 401 18.54 -19.05 -8.05
C THR A 401 17.78 -19.11 -6.73
N LEU A 402 16.92 -20.11 -6.60
CA LEU A 402 16.11 -20.41 -5.41
C LEU A 402 16.75 -21.45 -4.52
#